data_AF-W9AFD8-F1
#
_entry.id   AF-W9AFD8-F1
#
_cell.length_a   1.000
_cell.length_b   1.000
_cell.length_c   1.000
_cell.angle_alpha   90.00
_cell.angle_beta   90.00
_cell.angle_gamma   90.00
#
_symmetry.space_group_name_H-M   'P 1'
#
loop_
_entity.id
_entity.type
_entity.pdbx_description
1 polymer ?
#
loop_
_entity_poly.entity_id
_entity_poly.type
_entity_poly.pdbx_seq_one_letter_code
_entity_poly.pdbx_strand_id
1 'polypeptide(L)'
;MDKQIKATASEIANLWASYMNASSTNAMLAYFKENVEDENIRGLLNNAYELSTFALETTSQLLTESTNPVPKGFSEKDINLTAPRLYSDTYTLYFAINLHILVMTHCANGISQSS
;
A
#
# COMPACT_ATOMS: atom_id res chain seq x y z
N MET A 1 29.69 -8.28 -17.66
CA MET A 1 28.68 -7.24 -17.99
C MET A 1 27.35 -7.79 -17.53
N ASP A 2 26.92 -7.40 -16.34
CA ASP A 2 25.66 -7.86 -15.78
C ASP A 2 24.52 -7.43 -16.70
N LYS A 3 23.77 -8.42 -17.17
CA LYS A 3 22.63 -8.24 -18.07
C LYS A 3 21.52 -7.63 -17.22
N GLN A 4 21.45 -6.30 -17.17
CA GLN A 4 20.34 -5.59 -16.55
C GLN A 4 19.08 -5.99 -17.35
N ILE A 5 18.32 -6.96 -16.83
CA ILE A 5 17.07 -7.39 -17.44
C ILE A 5 16.14 -6.18 -17.33
N LYS A 6 15.88 -5.53 -18.47
CA LYS A 6 14.90 -4.44 -18.52
C LYS A 6 13.54 -5.04 -18.21
N ALA A 7 12.91 -4.55 -17.14
CA ALA A 7 11.53 -4.86 -16.83
C ALA A 7 10.66 -4.56 -18.06
N THR A 8 9.75 -5.47 -18.37
CA THR A 8 8.76 -5.31 -19.44
C THR A 8 7.79 -4.19 -19.08
N ALA A 9 7.10 -3.64 -20.08
CA ALA A 9 6.08 -2.61 -19.83
C ALA A 9 4.98 -3.10 -18.87
N SER A 10 4.65 -4.40 -18.89
CA SER A 10 3.68 -5.00 -17.97
C SER A 10 4.18 -5.01 -16.52
N GLU A 11 5.44 -5.39 -16.30
CA GLU A 11 6.05 -5.39 -14.96
C GLU A 11 6.16 -3.97 -14.39
N ILE A 12 6.54 -2.98 -15.21
CA ILE A 12 6.58 -1.57 -14.80
C ILE A 12 5.17 -1.07 -14.44
N ALA A 13 4.16 -1.38 -15.26
CA ALA A 13 2.77 -0.99 -14.99
C ALA A 13 2.25 -1.62 -13.69
N ASN A 14 2.58 -2.89 -13.44
CA ASN A 14 2.22 -3.57 -12.20
C ASN A 14 2.91 -2.91 -10.99
N LEU A 15 4.22 -2.66 -11.04
CA LEU A 15 4.96 -1.98 -9.97
C LEU A 15 4.39 -0.58 -9.68
N TRP A 16 4.04 0.17 -10.73
CA TRP A 16 3.41 1.47 -10.58
C TRP A 16 2.06 1.36 -9.86
N ALA A 17 1.21 0.43 -10.29
CA ALA A 17 -0.09 0.19 -9.66
C ALA A 17 0.07 -0.27 -8.20
N SER A 18 1.02 -1.14 -7.90
CA SER A 18 1.33 -1.58 -6.54
C SER A 18 1.75 -0.40 -5.67
N TYR A 19 2.64 0.47 -6.15
CA TYR A 19 3.08 1.67 -5.43
C TYR A 19 1.91 2.61 -5.13
N MET A 20 1.07 2.91 -6.13
CA MET A 20 -0.10 3.77 -5.95
C MET A 20 -1.08 3.19 -4.92
N ASN A 21 -1.36 1.89 -4.97
CA ASN A 21 -2.23 1.21 -4.00
C ASN A 21 -1.62 1.19 -2.59
N ALA A 22 -0.32 0.95 -2.47
CA ALA A 22 0.36 0.99 -1.18
C ALA A 22 0.28 2.39 -0.56
N SER A 23 0.52 3.44 -1.35
CA SER A 23 0.47 4.82 -0.86
C SER A 23 -0.92 5.23 -0.39
N SER A 24 -1.98 4.89 -1.13
CA SER A 24 -3.36 5.21 -0.73
C SER A 24 -3.81 4.43 0.50
N THR A 25 -3.41 3.16 0.58
CA THR A 25 -3.68 2.29 1.73
C THR A 25 -3.00 2.82 2.98
N ASN A 26 -1.70 3.16 2.87
CA ASN A 26 -0.92 3.72 3.97
C ASN A 26 -1.56 5.01 4.50
N ALA A 27 -1.97 5.89 3.59
CA ALA A 27 -2.67 7.12 3.93
C ALA A 27 -3.99 6.89 4.69
N MET A 28 -4.82 5.96 4.22
CA MET A 28 -6.07 5.65 4.89
C MET A 28 -5.86 5.01 6.27
N LEU A 29 -4.90 4.08 6.37
CA LEU A 29 -4.55 3.41 7.60
C LEU A 29 -4.00 4.38 8.65
N ALA A 30 -3.22 5.39 8.24
CA ALA A 30 -2.74 6.47 9.11
C ALA A 30 -3.90 7.22 9.77
N TYR A 31 -4.97 7.53 9.02
CA TYR A 31 -6.16 8.15 9.59
C TYR A 31 -6.89 7.22 10.55
N PHE A 32 -7.06 5.94 10.19
CA PHE A 32 -7.82 4.98 10.98
C PHE A 32 -7.16 4.65 12.32
N LYS A 33 -5.84 4.49 12.38
CA LYS A 33 -5.15 4.14 13.64
C LYS A 33 -5.27 5.25 14.70
N GLU A 34 -5.38 6.51 14.28
CA GLU A 34 -5.53 7.66 15.19
C GLU A 34 -6.97 7.83 15.69
N ASN A 35 -7.96 7.34 14.93
CA ASN A 35 -9.40 7.57 15.19
C ASN A 35 -10.16 6.35 15.72
N VAL A 36 -9.54 5.16 15.74
CA VAL A 36 -10.14 3.93 16.28
C VAL A 36 -10.16 3.95 17.80
N GLU A 37 -11.24 3.48 18.42
CA GLU A 37 -11.37 3.42 19.88
C GLU A 37 -10.98 2.05 20.45
N ASP A 38 -11.28 0.97 19.73
CA ASP A 38 -10.89 -0.39 20.11
C ASP A 38 -9.38 -0.62 19.97
N GLU A 39 -8.72 -0.91 21.08
CA GLU A 39 -7.27 -1.13 21.14
C GLU A 39 -6.78 -2.37 20.37
N ASN A 40 -7.62 -3.42 20.25
CA ASN A 40 -7.25 -4.61 19.46
C ASN A 40 -7.27 -4.26 17.97
N ILE A 41 -8.29 -3.50 17.54
CA ILE A 41 -8.38 -3.02 16.16
C ILE A 41 -7.22 -2.04 15.89
N ARG A 42 -6.85 -1.19 16.85
CA ARG A 42 -5.67 -0.33 16.72
C ARG A 42 -4.39 -1.13 16.51
N GLY A 43 -4.18 -2.19 17.29
CA GLY A 43 -3.02 -3.09 17.12
C GLY A 43 -2.97 -3.70 15.71
N LEU A 44 -4.12 -4.17 15.20
CA LEU A 44 -4.23 -4.68 13.84
C LEU A 44 -3.90 -3.60 12.78
N LEU A 45 -4.44 -2.40 12.94
CA LEU A 45 -4.22 -1.28 12.01
C LEU A 45 -2.76 -0.82 12.00
N ASN A 46 -2.07 -0.84 13.15
CA ASN A 46 -0.64 -0.54 13.21
C ASN A 46 0.17 -1.57 12.41
N ASN A 47 -0.11 -2.87 12.58
CA ASN A 47 0.56 -3.92 11.80
C ASN A 47 0.28 -3.77 10.29
N ALA A 48 -0.97 -3.47 9.92
CA ALA A 48 -1.33 -3.23 8.52
C ALA A 48 -0.64 -1.99 7.95
N TYR A 49 -0.50 -0.93 8.76
CA TYR A 49 0.21 0.29 8.39
C TYR A 49 1.69 -0.01 8.12
N GLU A 50 2.38 -0.70 9.02
CA GLU A 50 3.78 -1.12 8.84
C GLU A 50 3.96 -1.95 7.57
N LEU A 51 3.08 -2.91 7.32
CA LEU A 51 3.13 -3.73 6.09
C LEU A 51 2.95 -2.87 4.83
N SER A 52 2.04 -1.90 4.86
CA SER A 52 1.83 -0.98 3.73
C SER A 52 3.03 -0.06 3.50
N THR A 53 3.69 0.40 4.57
CA THR A 53 4.95 1.18 4.49
C THR A 53 6.06 0.35 3.85
N PHE A 54 6.23 -0.89 4.31
CA PHE A 54 7.22 -1.81 3.73
C PHE A 54 6.96 -2.07 2.24
N ALA A 55 5.70 -2.26 1.84
CA ALA A 55 5.33 -2.43 0.43
C ALA A 55 5.62 -1.17 -0.40
N LEU A 56 5.35 0.02 0.15
CA LEU A 56 5.64 1.29 -0.50
C LEU A 56 7.15 1.48 -0.73
N GLU A 57 7.97 1.21 0.30
CA GLU A 57 9.43 1.28 0.22
C GLU A 57 9.99 0.28 -0.79
N THR A 58 9.53 -0.97 -0.73
CA THR A 58 9.98 -2.04 -1.63
C THR A 58 9.65 -1.71 -3.09
N THR A 59 8.42 -1.28 -3.37
CA THR A 59 8.01 -0.93 -4.75
C THR A 59 8.74 0.32 -5.26
N SER A 60 9.01 1.30 -4.40
CA SER A 60 9.85 2.45 -4.72
C SER A 60 11.28 2.04 -5.09
N GLN A 61 11.87 1.13 -4.33
CA GLN A 61 13.20 0.61 -4.59
C GLN A 61 13.25 -0.11 -5.94
N LEU A 62 12.31 -1.03 -6.21
CA LEU A 62 12.25 -1.78 -7.48
C LEU A 62 12.07 -0.88 -8.71
N LEU A 63 11.25 0.17 -8.59
CA LEU A 63 11.10 1.18 -9.65
C LEU A 63 12.40 1.95 -9.88
N THR A 64 13.10 2.32 -8.81
CA THR A 64 14.39 3.03 -8.89
C THR A 64 15.48 2.15 -9.52
N GLU A 65 15.58 0.88 -9.12
CA GLU A 65 16.55 -0.09 -9.66
C GLU A 65 16.32 -0.38 -11.15
N SER A 66 15.06 -0.37 -11.59
CA SER A 66 14.69 -0.49 -13.00
C SER A 66 14.84 0.82 -13.79
N THR A 67 15.42 1.86 -13.18
CA THR A 67 15.64 3.20 -13.77
C THR A 67 14.33 3.90 -14.16
N ASN A 68 13.23 3.56 -13.49
CA ASN A 68 11.92 4.19 -13.66
C ASN A 68 11.67 5.24 -12.57
N PRO A 69 10.93 6.32 -12.87
CA PRO A 69 10.56 7.30 -11.87
C PRO A 69 9.58 6.70 -10.86
N VAL A 70 9.74 7.09 -9.60
CA VAL A 70 8.77 6.76 -8.54
C VAL A 70 7.52 7.64 -8.73
N PRO A 71 6.30 7.08 -8.73
CA PRO A 71 5.07 7.83 -8.88
C PRO A 71 4.85 8.85 -7.75
N LYS A 72 4.07 9.89 -8.02
CA LYS A 72 3.54 10.75 -6.95
C LYS A 72 2.35 10.05 -6.30
N GLY A 73 2.61 9.31 -5.23
CA GLY A 73 1.60 8.65 -4.41
C GLY A 73 0.89 9.60 -3.44
N PHE A 74 0.00 9.02 -2.63
CA PHE A 74 -0.61 9.72 -1.50
C PHE A 74 0.41 9.93 -0.38
N SER A 75 0.26 11.03 0.35
CA SER A 75 1.15 11.44 1.43
C SER A 75 0.35 11.95 2.62
N GLU A 76 1.04 12.24 3.73
CA GLU A 76 0.44 12.88 4.91
C GLU A 76 -0.26 14.21 4.60
N LYS A 77 0.14 14.89 3.51
CA LYS A 77 -0.49 16.15 3.07
C LYS A 77 -1.88 15.95 2.48
N ASP A 78 -2.20 14.73 2.06
CA ASP A 78 -3.46 14.37 1.43
C ASP A 78 -4.49 13.86 2.46
N ILE A 79 -4.12 13.88 3.75
CA ILE A 79 -4.91 13.34 4.86
C ILE A 79 -5.12 14.44 5.90
N ASN A 80 -6.31 14.50 6.48
CA ASN A 80 -6.57 15.31 7.66
C ASN A 80 -6.70 14.43 8.91
N LEU A 81 -5.60 14.25 9.64
CA LEU A 81 -5.58 13.47 10.89
C LEU A 81 -6.35 14.15 12.03
N THR A 82 -6.61 15.46 11.93
CA THR A 82 -7.38 16.21 12.94
C THR A 82 -8.88 16.19 12.70
N ALA A 83 -9.33 15.58 11.59
CA ALA A 83 -10.75 15.43 11.31
C ALA A 83 -11.40 14.56 12.39
N PRO A 84 -12.63 14.88 12.82
CA PRO A 84 -13.36 14.04 13.77
C PRO A 84 -13.55 12.64 13.20
N ARG A 85 -13.78 11.65 14.06
CA ARG A 85 -14.03 10.26 13.67
C ARG A 85 -15.16 10.17 12.65
N LEU A 86 -14.81 9.85 11.40
CA LEU A 86 -15.75 9.72 10.28
C LEU A 86 -16.32 8.31 10.14
N TYR A 87 -15.61 7.29 10.64
CA TYR A 87 -15.94 5.88 10.44
C TYR A 87 -15.99 5.13 11.76
N SER A 88 -16.88 4.12 11.84
CA SER A 88 -16.95 3.22 12.98
C SER A 88 -15.80 2.21 12.96
N ASP A 89 -15.46 1.67 14.13
CA ASP A 89 -14.39 0.67 14.25
C ASP A 89 -14.71 -0.59 13.43
N THR A 90 -15.99 -0.96 13.35
CA THR A 90 -16.45 -2.05 12.49
C THR A 90 -16.16 -1.79 11.01
N TYR A 91 -16.45 -0.59 10.52
CA TYR A 91 -16.14 -0.22 9.14
C TYR A 91 -14.64 -0.25 8.89
N THR A 92 -13.86 0.34 9.79
CA THR A 92 -12.40 0.37 9.74
C THR A 92 -11.80 -1.04 9.68
N LEU A 93 -12.30 -1.96 10.50
CA LEU A 93 -11.89 -3.37 10.48
C LEU A 93 -12.20 -4.04 9.15
N TYR A 94 -13.44 -3.90 8.65
CA TYR A 94 -13.81 -4.46 7.35
C TYR A 94 -12.99 -3.87 6.21
N PHE A 95 -12.70 -2.57 6.26
CA PHE A 95 -11.85 -1.92 5.27
C PHE A 95 -10.45 -2.54 5.25
N ALA A 96 -9.82 -2.73 6.42
CA ALA A 96 -8.51 -3.36 6.52
C ALA A 96 -8.51 -4.81 5.99
N ILE A 97 -9.56 -5.60 6.29
CA ILE A 97 -9.72 -6.97 5.78
C ILE A 97 -9.84 -6.99 4.25
N ASN A 98 -10.69 -6.12 3.68
CA ASN A 98 -10.91 -6.07 2.23
C ASN A 98 -9.65 -5.61 1.48
N LEU A 99 -8.89 -4.66 2.03
CA LEU A 99 -7.58 -4.29 1.48
C LEU A 99 -6.62 -5.47 1.46
N HIS A 100 -6.56 -6.24 2.55
CA HIS A 100 -5.68 -7.40 2.62
C HIS A 100 -6.03 -8.46 1.56
N ILE A 101 -7.33 -8.72 1.36
CA ILE A 101 -7.83 -9.63 0.31
C ILE A 101 -7.43 -9.13 -1.09
N LEU A 102 -7.57 -7.83 -1.35
CA LEU A 102 -7.17 -7.22 -2.62
C LEU A 102 -5.66 -7.38 -2.87
N VAL A 103 -4.83 -7.12 -1.85
CA VAL A 103 -3.37 -7.28 -1.93
C VAL A 103 -2.99 -8.73 -2.23
N MET A 104 -3.57 -9.71 -1.54
CA MET A 104 -3.29 -11.13 -1.81
C MET A 104 -3.65 -11.54 -3.24
N THR A 105 -4.78 -11.04 -3.74
CA THR A 105 -5.21 -11.29 -5.13
C THR A 105 -4.24 -10.67 -6.13
N HIS A 106 -3.76 -9.45 -5.84
CA HIS A 106 -2.78 -8.78 -6.70
C HIS A 106 -1.44 -9.53 -6.74
N CYS A 107 -0.94 -10.01 -5.60
CA CYS A 107 0.27 -10.82 -5.54
C CYS A 107 0.14 -12.12 -6.36
N ALA A 108 -1.00 -12.81 -6.27
CA ALA A 108 -1.25 -14.03 -7.04
C ALA A 108 -1.23 -13.76 -8.56
N ASN A 109 -1.82 -12.64 -8.99
CA ASN A 109 -1.82 -12.21 -10.39
C ASN A 109 -0.42 -11.82 -10.87
N GLY A 110 0.38 -11.16 -10.01
CA GLY A 110 1.77 -10.82 -10.31
C GLY A 110 2.60 -12.06 -10.60
N ILE A 111 2.57 -13.06 -9.72
CA ILE A 111 3.28 -14.34 -9.89
C ILE A 111 2.87 -15.03 -11.19
N SER A 112 1.58 -14.99 -11.53
CA SER A 112 1.05 -15.62 -12.74
C SER A 112 1.55 -14.95 -14.02
N GLN A 113 1.88 -13.66 -13.97
CA GLN A 113 2.34 -12.87 -15.12
C GLN A 113 3.86 -12.79 -15.24
N SER A 114 4.62 -13.23 -14.23
CA SER A 114 6.10 -13.22 -14.22
C SER A 114 6.75 -14.28 -15.14
N SER A 115 6.08 -14.67 -16.23
CA SER A 115 6.54 -15.71 -17.18
C SER A 115 7.35 -15.14 -18.34
#